data_AF-A0A2E8M722-F1
#
_entry.id   AF-A0A2E8M722-F1
#
_cell.length_a   1.000
_cell.length_b   1.000
_cell.length_c   1.000
_cell.angle_alpha   90.00
_cell.angle_beta   90.00
_cell.angle_gamma   90.00
#
_symmetry.space_group_name_H-M   'P 1'
#
loop_
_entity.id
_entity.type
_entity.pdbx_description
1 polymer ?
#
loop_
_entity_poly.entity_id
_entity_poly.type
_entity_poly.pdbx_seq_one_letter_code
_entity_poly.pdbx_strand_id
1 'polypeptide(L)'
;MITLRSFKFFLSLACFAGLMGCALAQKVEDFSSSLNFDDLQSPQVNIAKGKGFKPKDWLEIEFSAKLDNVESANKNEPFHDSVTVSWNIILKGQDRKTYWVKKTVEHVNVPADEEIFFSVYLSPNTIKRITGKDRGGKNDLEAVGGDISINGARAGFFKAGKFKAGWWTADAPETVTVTQKFPLLSKDQTPFKLFWYDRYAEIRQKDQ
;
A
#
# COMPACT_ATOMS: atom_id res chain seq x y z
N MET A 1 -13.98 -63.69 -50.28
CA MET A 1 -13.92 -64.08 -48.86
C MET A 1 -12.47 -64.01 -48.41
N ILE A 2 -12.08 -62.92 -47.76
CA ILE A 2 -10.76 -62.76 -47.13
C ILE A 2 -11.02 -62.27 -45.70
N THR A 3 -10.40 -62.98 -44.77
CA THR A 3 -10.62 -62.96 -43.32
C THR A 3 -9.96 -61.77 -42.64
N LEU A 4 -10.70 -61.18 -41.69
CA LEU A 4 -10.28 -60.12 -40.77
C LEU A 4 -9.14 -60.60 -39.85
N ARG A 5 -8.05 -59.83 -39.74
CA ARG A 5 -7.12 -59.90 -38.60
C ARG A 5 -7.19 -58.59 -37.82
N SER A 6 -7.74 -58.69 -36.61
CA SER A 6 -7.83 -57.66 -35.58
C SER A 6 -6.46 -57.38 -34.95
N PHE A 7 -5.97 -56.15 -35.06
CA PHE A 7 -4.80 -55.67 -34.32
C PHE A 7 -5.30 -54.88 -33.09
N LYS A 8 -5.00 -55.38 -31.88
CA LYS A 8 -5.37 -54.74 -30.62
C LYS A 8 -4.37 -53.62 -30.31
N PHE A 9 -4.85 -52.38 -30.25
CA PHE A 9 -4.10 -51.24 -29.72
C PHE A 9 -4.20 -51.28 -28.19
N PHE A 10 -3.07 -51.46 -27.50
CA PHE A 10 -2.98 -51.26 -26.06
C PHE A 10 -2.81 -49.75 -25.80
N LEU A 11 -3.84 -49.11 -25.26
CA LEU A 11 -3.78 -47.74 -24.76
C LEU A 11 -3.29 -47.79 -23.30
N SER A 12 -2.01 -47.47 -23.06
CA SER A 12 -1.52 -47.23 -21.69
C SER A 12 -2.06 -45.91 -21.19
N LEU A 13 -2.97 -45.97 -20.22
CA LEU A 13 -3.48 -44.82 -19.48
C LEU A 13 -2.46 -44.46 -18.39
N ALA A 14 -1.54 -43.55 -18.70
CA ALA A 14 -0.66 -42.96 -17.69
C ALA A 14 -1.47 -41.94 -16.87
N CYS A 15 -1.88 -42.32 -15.66
CA CYS A 15 -2.43 -41.40 -14.68
C CYS A 15 -1.32 -40.45 -14.21
N PHE A 16 -1.31 -39.22 -14.72
CA PHE A 16 -0.59 -38.11 -14.08
C PHE A 16 -1.34 -37.76 -12.79
N ALA A 17 -0.89 -38.31 -11.66
CA ALA A 17 -1.25 -37.82 -10.34
C ALA A 17 -0.58 -36.46 -10.14
N GLY A 18 -1.27 -35.39 -10.51
CA GLY A 18 -0.86 -34.03 -10.17
C GLY A 18 -0.88 -33.88 -8.66
N LEU A 19 0.29 -33.59 -8.08
CA LEU A 19 0.39 -33.04 -6.73
C LEU A 19 -0.29 -31.66 -6.73
N MET A 20 -1.60 -31.64 -6.50
CA MET A 20 -2.28 -30.43 -6.05
C MET A 20 -1.82 -30.16 -4.62
N GLY A 21 -0.75 -29.38 -4.49
CA GLY A 21 -0.48 -28.70 -3.23
C GLY A 21 -1.70 -27.85 -2.88
N CYS A 22 -2.37 -28.19 -1.78
CA CYS A 22 -3.34 -27.29 -1.17
C CYS A 22 -2.58 -26.03 -0.75
N ALA A 23 -2.69 -24.96 -1.54
CA ALA A 23 -2.36 -23.64 -1.05
C ALA A 23 -3.32 -23.36 0.13
N LEU A 24 -2.78 -23.33 1.35
CA LEU A 24 -3.53 -22.87 2.52
C LEU A 24 -4.07 -21.48 2.20
N ALA A 25 -5.37 -21.28 2.30
CA ALA A 25 -6.01 -20.00 2.09
C ALA A 25 -5.51 -19.03 3.18
N GLN A 26 -4.60 -18.13 2.82
CA GLN A 26 -4.08 -17.10 3.69
C GLN A 26 -5.22 -16.16 4.11
N LYS A 27 -5.42 -15.97 5.42
CA LYS A 27 -6.45 -15.09 5.97
C LYS A 27 -6.11 -13.64 5.57
N VAL A 28 -7.02 -12.99 4.85
CA VAL A 28 -6.90 -11.57 4.51
C VAL A 28 -7.50 -10.74 5.64
N GLU A 29 -6.71 -9.85 6.23
CA GLU A 29 -7.14 -9.00 7.34
C GLU A 29 -7.60 -7.60 6.90
N ASP A 30 -8.53 -7.00 7.64
CA ASP A 30 -9.03 -5.63 7.42
C ASP A 30 -8.44 -4.69 8.49
N PHE A 31 -7.50 -3.85 8.10
CA PHE A 31 -6.82 -2.86 8.96
C PHE A 31 -7.47 -1.46 8.87
N SER A 32 -8.69 -1.35 8.36
CA SER A 32 -9.33 -0.04 8.14
C SER A 32 -9.60 0.74 9.43
N SER A 33 -9.70 0.08 10.59
CA SER A 33 -9.98 0.73 11.88
C SER A 33 -8.81 1.54 12.43
N SER A 34 -7.57 1.22 12.05
CA SER A 34 -6.37 1.94 12.47
C SER A 34 -5.97 3.08 11.52
N LEU A 35 -6.69 3.25 10.42
CA LEU A 35 -6.39 4.28 9.42
C LEU A 35 -6.61 5.69 9.99
N ASN A 36 -5.54 6.48 10.02
CA ASN A 36 -5.49 7.83 10.56
C ASN A 36 -5.06 8.88 9.52
N PHE A 37 -5.45 10.14 9.75
CA PHE A 37 -5.25 11.27 8.84
C PHE A 37 -4.82 12.50 9.64
N ASP A 38 -3.54 12.83 9.59
CA ASP A 38 -2.97 13.91 10.39
C ASP A 38 -2.37 15.03 9.55
N ASP A 39 -2.53 16.26 10.05
CA ASP A 39 -1.86 17.43 9.51
C ASP A 39 -0.53 17.61 10.26
N LEU A 40 0.58 17.33 9.58
CA LEU A 40 1.92 17.50 10.14
C LEU A 40 2.55 18.79 9.63
N GLN A 41 2.96 19.64 10.56
CA GLN A 41 3.69 20.85 10.21
C GLN A 41 5.15 20.51 9.85
N SER A 42 5.69 21.13 8.79
CA SER A 42 7.10 21.00 8.44
C SER A 42 8.00 21.23 9.67
N PRO A 43 8.98 20.35 9.94
CA PRO A 43 9.88 20.49 11.09
C PRO A 43 10.62 21.82 11.06
N GLN A 44 10.72 22.46 12.23
CA GLN A 44 11.53 23.66 12.45
C GLN A 44 12.77 23.31 13.26
N VAL A 45 13.93 23.73 12.77
CA VAL A 45 15.17 23.73 13.57
C VAL A 45 15.46 25.16 13.95
N ASN A 46 15.53 25.43 15.26
CA ASN A 46 15.86 26.76 15.76
C ASN A 46 17.37 27.01 15.54
N ILE A 47 17.70 27.90 14.61
CA ILE A 47 19.08 28.31 14.29
C ILE A 47 19.24 29.81 14.54
N ALA A 48 20.41 30.22 15.05
CA ALA A 48 20.69 31.59 15.49
C ALA A 48 20.44 32.68 14.42
N LYS A 49 20.47 32.33 13.13
CA LYS A 49 20.12 33.23 12.01
C LYS A 49 18.92 32.65 11.26
N GLY A 50 17.73 33.07 11.65
CA GLY A 50 16.48 32.64 11.03
C GLY A 50 16.41 33.05 9.55
N LYS A 51 16.18 32.07 8.65
CA LYS A 51 16.01 32.31 7.20
C LYS A 51 14.58 32.67 6.79
N GLY A 52 13.76 33.19 7.71
CA GLY A 52 12.34 33.45 7.46
C GLY A 52 11.53 32.19 7.11
N PHE A 53 11.91 31.03 7.68
CA PHE A 53 11.23 29.76 7.43
C PHE A 53 9.78 29.82 7.90
N LYS A 54 8.86 29.53 6.99
CA LYS A 54 7.43 29.38 7.28
C LYS A 54 7.07 27.92 7.10
N PRO A 55 6.77 27.19 8.19
CA PRO A 55 6.29 25.83 8.08
C PRO A 55 5.03 25.78 7.24
N LYS A 56 4.85 24.64 6.59
CA LYS A 56 3.66 24.34 5.82
C LYS A 56 3.14 23.00 6.28
N ASP A 57 1.85 22.80 6.05
CA ASP A 57 1.17 21.60 6.52
C ASP A 57 1.25 20.51 5.45
N TRP A 58 1.64 19.32 5.90
CA TRP A 58 1.64 18.07 5.17
C TRP A 58 0.42 17.27 5.61
N LEU A 59 -0.14 16.49 4.69
CA LEU A 59 -1.14 15.50 5.07
C LEU A 59 -0.46 14.14 5.15
N GLU A 60 -0.42 13.57 6.34
CA GLU A 60 -0.04 12.19 6.61
C GLU A 60 -1.27 11.30 6.54
N ILE A 61 -1.10 10.15 5.92
CA ILE A 61 -2.08 9.08 5.89
C ILE A 61 -1.35 7.83 6.36
N GLU A 62 -1.77 7.29 7.48
CA GLU A 62 -1.13 6.15 8.11
C GLU A 62 -2.13 5.12 8.59
N PHE A 63 -1.69 3.87 8.71
CA PHE A 63 -2.40 2.84 9.46
C PHE A 63 -1.39 1.99 10.22
N SER A 64 -1.84 1.34 11.28
CA SER A 64 -1.08 0.30 11.98
C SER A 64 -1.55 -1.08 11.57
N ALA A 65 -0.63 -2.03 11.54
CA ALA A 65 -0.94 -3.44 11.37
C ALA A 65 -0.04 -4.30 12.23
N LYS A 66 -0.61 -5.37 12.77
CA LYS A 66 0.11 -6.54 13.27
C LYS A 66 -0.07 -7.65 12.24
N LEU A 67 1.02 -8.19 11.72
CA LEU A 67 1.00 -9.12 10.56
C LEU A 67 1.14 -10.58 10.99
N ASP A 68 0.46 -10.96 12.08
CA ASP A 68 0.46 -12.32 12.63
C ASP A 68 -0.52 -13.27 11.92
N ASN A 69 -1.32 -12.74 11.00
CA ASN A 69 -2.20 -13.51 10.11
C ASN A 69 -1.44 -14.24 8.98
N VAL A 70 -0.13 -14.04 8.88
CA VAL A 70 0.77 -14.68 7.92
C VAL A 70 1.96 -15.22 8.69
N GLU A 71 2.25 -16.51 8.55
CA GLU A 71 3.45 -17.09 9.18
C GLU A 71 4.71 -16.49 8.55
N SER A 72 5.68 -16.12 9.39
CA SER A 72 7.02 -15.75 8.92
C SER A 72 7.69 -16.95 8.25
N ALA A 73 8.57 -16.69 7.28
CA ALA A 73 9.29 -17.75 6.57
C ALA A 73 10.18 -18.57 7.53
N ASN A 74 10.73 -17.93 8.56
CA ASN A 74 11.53 -18.55 9.61
C ASN A 74 10.81 -18.42 10.96
N LYS A 75 10.50 -19.54 11.62
CA LYS A 75 9.79 -19.53 12.91
C LYS A 75 10.64 -18.99 14.07
N ASN A 76 11.96 -18.95 13.92
CA ASN A 76 12.88 -18.40 14.92
C ASN A 76 13.15 -16.90 14.71
N GLU A 77 12.67 -16.33 13.61
CA GLU A 77 12.79 -14.92 13.24
C GLU A 77 11.39 -14.44 12.84
N PRO A 78 10.58 -13.91 13.78
CA PRO A 78 9.21 -13.49 13.53
C PRO A 78 9.16 -12.18 12.71
N PHE A 79 9.79 -12.19 11.54
CA PHE A 79 9.89 -11.05 10.63
C PHE A 79 9.48 -11.46 9.22
N HIS A 80 8.92 -10.49 8.51
CA HIS A 80 8.62 -10.53 7.10
C HIS A 80 9.70 -9.75 6.34
N ASP A 81 10.52 -10.46 5.57
CA ASP A 81 11.62 -9.86 4.78
C ASP A 81 11.14 -8.82 3.77
N SER A 82 9.92 -8.99 3.26
CA SER A 82 9.34 -8.11 2.26
C SER A 82 7.84 -7.93 2.47
N VAL A 83 7.43 -6.71 2.80
CA VAL A 83 6.03 -6.29 2.88
C VAL A 83 5.80 -5.16 1.89
N THR A 84 4.89 -5.36 0.94
CA THR A 84 4.51 -4.34 -0.04
C THR A 84 3.16 -3.73 0.34
N VAL A 85 3.12 -2.41 0.49
CA VAL A 85 1.88 -1.67 0.71
C VAL A 85 1.57 -0.84 -0.53
N SER A 86 0.42 -1.14 -1.14
CA SER A 86 -0.13 -0.34 -2.24
C SER A 86 -1.09 0.70 -1.69
N TRP A 87 -0.92 1.95 -2.09
CA TRP A 87 -1.70 3.10 -1.65
C TRP A 87 -2.44 3.71 -2.83
N ASN A 88 -3.74 3.91 -2.66
CA ASN A 88 -4.64 4.49 -3.63
C ASN A 88 -5.49 5.56 -2.96
N ILE A 89 -5.36 6.80 -3.43
CA ILE A 89 -6.02 7.96 -2.81
C ILE A 89 -6.76 8.74 -3.90
N ILE A 90 -8.05 8.99 -3.68
CA ILE A 90 -8.88 9.86 -4.52
C ILE A 90 -9.08 11.19 -3.80
N LEU A 91 -8.68 12.28 -4.45
CA LEU A 91 -8.77 13.65 -3.92
C LEU A 91 -9.74 14.51 -4.74
N LYS A 92 -10.40 15.45 -4.06
CA LYS A 92 -11.23 16.49 -4.67
C LYS A 92 -10.36 17.64 -5.16
N GLY A 93 -10.41 17.92 -6.44
CA GLY A 93 -9.72 19.06 -7.07
C GLY A 93 -10.52 20.36 -6.96
N GLN A 94 -9.81 21.48 -6.88
CA GLN A 94 -10.39 22.83 -6.95
C GLN A 94 -11.08 23.12 -8.29
N ASP A 95 -10.72 22.37 -9.34
CA ASP A 95 -11.29 22.45 -10.69
C ASP A 95 -12.55 21.59 -10.86
N ARG A 96 -13.13 21.10 -9.76
CA ARG A 96 -14.28 20.17 -9.72
C ARG A 96 -13.98 18.80 -10.34
N LYS A 97 -12.71 18.47 -10.59
CA LYS A 97 -12.29 17.12 -10.97
C LYS A 97 -11.92 16.31 -9.73
N THR A 98 -11.85 15.00 -9.89
CA THR A 98 -11.28 14.12 -8.86
C THR A 98 -10.02 13.47 -9.41
N TYR A 99 -9.01 13.32 -8.54
CA TYR A 99 -7.70 12.83 -8.92
C TYR A 99 -7.38 11.56 -8.14
N TRP A 100 -7.09 10.48 -8.86
CA TRP A 100 -6.60 9.23 -8.28
C TRP A 100 -5.09 9.17 -8.39
N VAL A 101 -4.42 9.26 -7.24
CA VAL A 101 -2.97 9.12 -7.10
C VAL A 101 -2.63 7.78 -6.46
N LYS A 102 -1.53 7.17 -6.92
CA LYS A 102 -1.11 5.82 -6.54
C LYS A 102 0.34 5.82 -6.07
N LYS A 103 0.66 4.96 -5.12
CA LYS A 103 2.02 4.73 -4.62
C LYS A 103 2.15 3.32 -4.11
N THR A 104 3.23 2.64 -4.46
CA THR A 104 3.61 1.38 -3.81
C THR A 104 4.86 1.64 -3.00
N VAL A 105 4.86 1.20 -1.75
CA VAL A 105 6.00 1.27 -0.84
C VAL A 105 6.36 -0.14 -0.44
N GLU A 106 7.64 -0.47 -0.54
CA GLU A 106 8.18 -1.76 -0.14
C GLU A 106 8.94 -1.58 1.16
N HIS A 107 8.63 -2.44 2.12
CA HIS A 107 9.17 -2.45 3.45
C HIS A 107 9.97 -3.74 3.69
N VAL A 108 10.99 -3.65 4.53
CA VAL A 108 11.89 -4.75 4.90
C VAL A 108 11.89 -4.93 6.41
N ASN A 109 12.30 -6.11 6.87
CA ASN A 109 12.49 -6.41 8.30
C ASN A 109 11.24 -6.08 9.14
N VAL A 110 10.04 -6.38 8.61
CA VAL A 110 8.79 -6.01 9.29
C VAL A 110 8.44 -7.07 10.32
N PRO A 111 8.31 -6.73 11.61
CA PRO A 111 7.99 -7.71 12.63
C PRO A 111 6.57 -8.26 12.43
N ALA A 112 6.39 -9.56 12.67
CA ALA A 112 5.11 -10.26 12.52
C ALA A 112 4.27 -10.20 13.80
N ASP A 113 4.91 -10.08 14.96
CA ASP A 113 4.32 -10.27 16.28
C ASP A 113 4.07 -8.98 17.08
N GLU A 114 4.35 -7.81 16.49
CA GLU A 114 4.01 -6.51 17.07
C GLU A 114 3.32 -5.58 16.06
N GLU A 115 2.73 -4.52 16.60
CA GLU A 115 2.06 -3.49 15.80
C GLU A 115 3.08 -2.50 15.23
N ILE A 116 3.05 -2.30 13.92
CA ILE A 116 3.94 -1.38 13.20
C ILE A 116 3.13 -0.44 12.30
N PHE A 117 3.67 0.75 12.03
CA PHE A 117 2.99 1.78 11.24
C PHE A 117 3.52 1.87 9.80
N PHE A 118 2.59 2.11 8.88
CA PHE A 118 2.86 2.37 7.47
C PHE A 118 2.27 3.73 7.10
N SER A 119 2.99 4.52 6.30
CA SER A 119 2.52 5.86 5.94
C SER A 119 2.90 6.33 4.53
N VAL A 120 2.05 7.21 4.00
CA VAL A 120 2.32 8.05 2.84
C VAL A 120 1.89 9.49 3.12
N TYR A 121 2.47 10.41 2.36
CA TYR A 121 2.33 11.84 2.58
C TYR A 121 1.98 12.58 1.30
N LEU A 122 1.18 13.64 1.45
CA LEU A 122 1.03 14.67 0.43
C LEU A 122 1.78 15.93 0.86
N SER A 123 2.66 16.41 -0.03
CA SER A 123 3.40 17.64 0.23
C SER A 123 2.48 18.86 0.23
N PRO A 124 2.84 19.95 0.93
CA PRO A 124 2.07 21.19 0.92
C PRO A 124 1.83 21.74 -0.49
N ASN A 125 2.82 21.62 -1.37
CA ASN A 125 2.69 22.07 -2.76
C ASN A 125 1.74 21.18 -3.55
N THR A 126 1.74 19.86 -3.29
CA THR A 126 0.79 18.91 -3.90
C THR A 126 -0.64 19.25 -3.47
N ILE A 127 -0.85 19.42 -2.16
CA ILE A 127 -2.13 19.81 -1.56
C ILE A 127 -2.64 21.10 -2.21
N LYS A 128 -1.83 22.16 -2.23
CA LYS A 128 -2.20 23.46 -2.80
C LYS A 128 -2.54 23.37 -4.28
N ARG A 129 -1.79 22.56 -5.03
CA ARG A 129 -2.02 22.39 -6.47
C ARG A 129 -3.32 21.65 -6.78
N ILE A 130 -3.68 20.65 -5.97
CA ILE A 130 -4.93 19.89 -6.15
C ILE A 130 -6.12 20.70 -5.62
N THR A 131 -6.06 21.11 -4.36
CA THR A 131 -7.23 21.60 -3.60
C THR A 131 -7.37 23.12 -3.60
N GLY A 132 -6.32 23.86 -3.99
CA GLY A 132 -6.25 25.32 -3.88
C GLY A 132 -5.98 25.83 -2.45
N LYS A 133 -5.90 24.94 -1.44
CA LYS A 133 -5.75 25.28 -0.03
C LYS A 133 -4.29 25.18 0.42
N ASP A 134 -3.92 25.94 1.46
CA ASP A 134 -2.58 25.86 2.05
C ASP A 134 -2.39 24.63 2.97
N ARG A 135 -3.47 23.96 3.35
CA ARG A 135 -3.51 22.73 4.14
C ARG A 135 -4.53 21.75 3.55
N GLY A 136 -4.21 20.47 3.66
CA GLY A 136 -5.09 19.38 3.28
C GLY A 136 -5.86 18.90 4.50
N GLY A 137 -6.63 17.84 4.33
CA GLY A 137 -7.22 17.12 5.43
C GLY A 137 -8.12 16.01 4.93
N LYS A 138 -8.61 15.18 5.85
CA LYS A 138 -9.53 14.06 5.55
C LYS A 138 -10.71 14.47 4.65
N ASN A 139 -11.22 15.70 4.81
CA ASN A 139 -12.37 16.20 4.04
C ASN A 139 -12.07 16.47 2.56
N ASP A 140 -10.80 16.63 2.19
CA ASP A 140 -10.34 16.78 0.80
C ASP A 140 -10.21 15.42 0.09
N LEU A 141 -10.27 14.32 0.85
CA LEU A 141 -10.21 12.96 0.34
C LEU A 141 -11.64 12.45 0.08
N GLU A 142 -11.83 11.76 -1.03
CA GLU A 142 -13.05 11.00 -1.29
C GLU A 142 -12.93 9.55 -0.86
N ALA A 143 -11.73 8.99 -1.04
CA ALA A 143 -11.44 7.62 -0.68
C ALA A 143 -9.94 7.39 -0.50
N VAL A 144 -9.62 6.49 0.41
CA VAL A 144 -8.30 5.91 0.60
C VAL A 144 -8.46 4.40 0.62
N GLY A 145 -7.53 3.68 0.04
CA GLY A 145 -7.47 2.24 0.19
C GLY A 145 -6.24 1.62 -0.42
N GLY A 146 -6.07 0.33 -0.16
CA GLY A 146 -4.85 -0.34 -0.50
C GLY A 146 -4.77 -1.76 0.00
N ASP A 147 -3.83 -2.49 -0.57
CA ASP A 147 -3.50 -3.85 -0.18
C ASP A 147 -2.11 -3.91 0.47
N ILE A 148 -2.02 -4.78 1.48
CA ILE A 148 -0.77 -5.24 2.07
C ILE A 148 -0.50 -6.64 1.50
N SER A 149 0.68 -6.82 0.91
CA SER A 149 1.13 -8.10 0.38
C SER A 149 2.44 -8.51 1.04
N ILE A 150 2.54 -9.78 1.42
CA ILE A 150 3.74 -10.39 1.99
C ILE A 150 4.19 -11.48 1.03
N ASN A 151 5.44 -11.43 0.57
CA ASN A 151 5.98 -12.37 -0.42
C ASN A 151 5.11 -12.54 -1.68
N GLY A 152 4.45 -11.45 -2.11
CA GLY A 152 3.56 -11.43 -3.27
C GLY A 152 2.13 -11.93 -3.03
N ALA A 153 1.83 -12.50 -1.86
CA ALA A 153 0.48 -12.91 -1.48
C ALA A 153 -0.23 -11.82 -0.66
N ARG A 154 -1.52 -11.59 -0.95
CA ARG A 154 -2.32 -10.56 -0.25
C ARG A 154 -2.55 -10.98 1.21
N ALA A 155 -2.02 -10.20 2.13
CA ALA A 155 -2.12 -10.42 3.57
C ALA A 155 -3.24 -9.59 4.21
N GLY A 156 -3.56 -8.42 3.64
CA GLY A 156 -4.62 -7.58 4.19
C GLY A 156 -4.95 -6.40 3.30
N PHE A 157 -5.85 -5.55 3.80
CA PHE A 157 -6.23 -4.31 3.16
C PHE A 157 -6.60 -3.24 4.18
N PHE A 158 -6.70 -1.99 3.71
CA PHE A 158 -7.28 -0.88 4.46
C PHE A 158 -8.16 -0.06 3.53
N LYS A 159 -9.16 0.62 4.08
CA LYS A 159 -9.98 1.58 3.33
C LYS A 159 -10.59 2.66 4.21
N ALA A 160 -10.87 3.81 3.58
CA ALA A 160 -11.80 4.81 4.08
C ALA A 160 -12.51 5.51 2.92
N GLY A 161 -13.64 6.15 3.23
CA GLY A 161 -14.44 6.91 2.27
C GLY A 161 -15.57 6.12 1.65
N LYS A 162 -16.06 6.61 0.51
CA LYS A 162 -17.39 6.26 -0.04
C LYS A 162 -17.47 4.93 -0.80
N PHE A 163 -16.34 4.32 -1.15
CA PHE A 163 -16.31 3.10 -1.96
C PHE A 163 -16.17 1.82 -1.11
N LYS A 164 -16.65 0.70 -1.66
CA LYS A 164 -16.50 -0.64 -1.07
C LYS A 164 -15.04 -1.12 -1.08
N ALA A 165 -14.69 -2.07 -0.22
CA ALA A 165 -13.36 -2.68 -0.20
C ALA A 165 -12.96 -3.23 -1.59
N GLY A 166 -11.68 -3.09 -1.95
CA GLY A 166 -11.17 -3.53 -3.25
C GLY A 166 -11.44 -2.59 -4.42
N TRP A 167 -12.04 -1.41 -4.21
CA TRP A 167 -12.30 -0.45 -5.30
C TRP A 167 -11.03 -0.07 -6.08
N TRP A 168 -9.87 -0.12 -5.44
CA TRP A 168 -8.57 0.22 -6.04
C TRP A 168 -8.05 -0.83 -7.03
N THR A 169 -8.65 -2.02 -7.09
CA THR A 169 -8.32 -3.06 -8.07
C THR A 169 -9.19 -2.99 -9.33
N ALA A 170 -10.20 -2.11 -9.34
CA ALA A 170 -11.08 -1.91 -10.49
C ALA A 170 -10.53 -0.82 -11.42
N ASP A 171 -11.08 -0.77 -12.63
CA ASP A 171 -10.84 0.34 -13.54
C ASP A 171 -11.32 1.67 -12.94
N ALA A 172 -10.61 2.74 -13.26
CA ALA A 172 -10.97 4.06 -12.79
C ALA A 172 -12.33 4.49 -13.36
N PRO A 173 -13.25 5.00 -12.52
CA PRO A 173 -14.47 5.63 -13.02
C PRO A 173 -14.12 6.78 -13.97
N GLU A 174 -14.93 7.01 -15.01
CA GLU A 174 -14.72 8.10 -15.98
C GLU A 174 -14.64 9.49 -15.32
N THR A 175 -15.27 9.65 -14.16
CA THR A 175 -15.28 10.88 -13.36
C THR A 175 -13.97 11.12 -12.60
N VAL A 176 -13.04 10.16 -12.61
CA VAL A 176 -11.79 10.15 -11.85
C VAL A 176 -10.60 10.17 -12.81
N THR A 177 -9.77 11.20 -12.69
CA THR A 177 -8.52 11.30 -13.45
C THR A 177 -7.38 10.59 -12.72
N VAL A 178 -6.94 9.45 -13.22
CA VAL A 178 -5.72 8.79 -12.72
C VAL A 178 -4.50 9.61 -13.16
N THR A 179 -3.62 9.95 -12.22
CA THR A 179 -2.47 10.80 -12.55
C THR A 179 -1.25 10.54 -11.66
N GLN A 180 -0.07 10.71 -12.24
CA GLN A 180 1.21 10.76 -11.54
C GLN A 180 1.72 12.19 -11.33
N LYS A 181 0.99 13.20 -11.81
CA LYS A 181 1.34 14.62 -11.70
C LYS A 181 1.46 15.11 -10.26
N PHE A 182 0.78 14.42 -9.35
CA PHE A 182 0.69 14.73 -7.93
C PHE A 182 1.27 13.56 -7.14
N PRO A 183 2.58 13.59 -6.81
CA PRO A 183 3.22 12.46 -6.19
C PRO A 183 2.74 12.29 -4.75
N LEU A 184 2.40 11.05 -4.40
CA LEU A 184 2.40 10.55 -3.04
C LEU A 184 3.84 10.21 -2.65
N LEU A 185 4.22 10.63 -1.45
CA LEU A 185 5.57 10.49 -0.94
C LEU A 185 5.58 9.41 0.14
N SER A 186 6.58 8.54 0.15
CA SER A 186 6.83 7.70 1.33
C SER A 186 7.54 8.52 2.40
N LYS A 187 7.57 8.04 3.65
CA LYS A 187 8.22 8.72 4.78
C LYS A 187 9.63 9.20 4.46
N ASP A 188 10.40 8.36 3.77
CA ASP A 188 11.77 8.64 3.34
C ASP A 188 11.94 9.80 2.36
N GLN A 189 10.86 10.19 1.69
CA GLN A 189 10.81 11.30 0.74
C GLN A 189 10.31 12.60 1.40
N THR A 190 10.22 12.62 2.72
CA THR A 190 9.71 13.76 3.49
C THR A 190 10.73 14.29 4.49
N PRO A 191 10.56 15.53 4.98
CA PRO A 191 11.32 16.04 6.13
C PRO A 191 11.15 15.22 7.41
N PHE A 192 10.13 14.36 7.48
CA PHE A 192 9.83 13.52 8.64
C PHE A 192 10.67 12.23 8.68
N LYS A 193 11.53 11.96 7.68
CA LYS A 193 12.36 10.74 7.62
C LYS A 193 13.12 10.49 8.94
N LEU A 194 13.61 11.54 9.59
CA LEU A 194 14.40 11.45 10.82
C LEU A 194 13.58 11.34 12.12
N PHE A 195 12.26 11.47 12.06
CA PHE A 195 11.39 11.45 13.25
C PHE A 195 10.71 10.10 13.41
N TRP A 196 10.55 9.63 14.65
CA TRP A 196 9.83 8.39 14.98
C TRP A 196 10.30 7.16 14.19
N TYR A 197 11.60 7.05 13.93
CA TYR A 197 12.14 6.04 13.02
C TYR A 197 11.83 4.60 13.48
N ASP A 198 11.76 4.33 14.79
CA ASP A 198 11.40 3.00 15.33
C ASP A 198 9.89 2.69 15.28
N ARG A 199 9.02 3.68 15.00
CA ARG A 199 7.56 3.47 14.94
C ARG A 199 7.10 2.93 13.59
N TYR A 200 7.82 3.26 12.52
CA TYR A 200 7.40 2.96 11.15
C TYR A 200 8.21 1.83 10.56
N ALA A 201 7.53 1.00 9.75
CA ALA A 201 8.18 -0.09 9.04
C ALA A 201 9.31 0.43 8.12
N GLU A 202 10.49 -0.17 8.21
CA GLU A 202 11.66 0.20 7.43
C GLU A 202 11.34 0.14 5.93
N ILE A 203 11.68 1.19 5.18
CA ILE A 203 11.44 1.26 3.74
C ILE A 203 12.68 0.75 3.01
N ARG A 204 12.48 -0.19 2.07
CA ARG A 204 13.56 -0.64 1.19
C ARG A 204 14.14 0.53 0.43
N GLN A 205 15.42 0.80 0.63
CA GLN A 205 16.14 1.78 -0.17
C GLN A 205 16.27 1.23 -1.59
N LYS A 206 16.04 2.08 -2.60
CA LYS A 206 16.43 1.73 -3.95
C LYS A 206 17.94 1.86 -4.03
N ASP A 207 18.62 0.81 -4.48
CA ASP A 207 20.04 0.89 -4.82
C ASP A 207 20.24 2.11 -5.73
N GLN A 208 21.16 2.99 -5.33
CA GLN A 208 21.48 4.23 -6.05
C GLN A 208 22.21 3.96 -7.35
#